data_AF-A0A536XJH2-F1
#
_entry.id   AF-A0A536XJH2-F1
#
_cell.length_a   1.000
_cell.length_b   1.000
_cell.length_c   1.000
_cell.angle_alpha   90.00
_cell.angle_beta   90.00
_cell.angle_gamma   90.00
#
_symmetry.space_group_name_H-M   'P 1'
#
loop_
_entity.id
_entity.type
_entity.pdbx_description
1 polymer ?
#
loop_
_entity_poly.entity_id
_entity_poly.type
_entity_poly.pdbx_seq_one_letter_code
_entity_poly.pdbx_strand_id
1 'polypeptide(L)'
;ATSAKLAAAKTMSFTAIAGYEYPSKLGPPIVYTTRYDVTMQRPDKLRILIPGDGPASEYYYDGKTAVAFAPAENLAAVADAPPTIDEALEAAYKNAAIFFPFEDLLVADPYAAMTNGAILAFYIGPSSVIGGTKTDMVAWANNDVFLQIWIGADDKLPRRIRATYRAEPLALSFLRRRRRPGAWRSRPPRRRLRA
;
A
#
# COMPACT_ATOMS: atom_id res chain seq x y z
N ALA A 1 10.88 15.85 -2.35
CA ALA A 1 9.67 16.56 -1.87
C ALA A 1 8.58 15.60 -1.39
N THR A 2 8.12 14.66 -2.24
CA THR A 2 7.11 13.67 -1.87
C THR A 2 7.50 12.78 -0.69
N SER A 3 8.66 12.13 -0.77
CA SER A 3 9.19 11.28 0.31
C SER A 3 9.30 12.01 1.64
N ALA A 4 9.89 13.21 1.64
CA ALA A 4 9.99 14.05 2.84
C ALA A 4 8.62 14.36 3.47
N LYS A 5 7.59 14.61 2.65
CA LYS A 5 6.22 14.86 3.14
C LYS A 5 5.57 13.60 3.73
N LEU A 6 5.83 12.43 3.14
CA LEU A 6 5.35 11.14 3.66
C LEU A 6 6.07 10.74 4.96
N ALA A 7 7.40 10.94 5.02
CA ALA A 7 8.21 10.70 6.21
C ALA A 7 7.76 11.58 7.40
N ALA A 8 7.51 12.87 7.16
CA ALA A 8 7.08 13.81 8.19
C ALA A 8 5.63 13.58 8.68
N ALA A 9 4.82 12.79 7.97
CA ALA A 9 3.44 12.54 8.35
C ALA A 9 3.35 11.59 9.56
N LYS A 10 2.96 12.14 10.73
CA LYS A 10 2.68 11.33 11.93
C LYS A 10 1.45 10.44 11.77
N THR A 11 0.47 10.89 10.99
CA THR A 11 -0.74 10.14 10.68
C THR A 11 -1.03 10.19 9.19
N MET A 12 -1.60 9.11 8.67
CA MET A 12 -1.97 9.01 7.27
C MET A 12 -3.28 8.24 7.13
N SER A 13 -4.13 8.67 6.20
CA SER A 13 -5.29 7.89 5.79
C SER A 13 -5.54 8.09 4.30
N PHE A 14 -5.76 7.00 3.59
CA PHE A 14 -6.04 7.02 2.16
C PHE A 14 -6.79 5.77 1.71
N THR A 15 -7.47 5.90 0.58
CA THR A 15 -8.00 4.75 -0.17
C THR A 15 -7.06 4.47 -1.33
N ALA A 16 -6.78 3.20 -1.50
CA ALA A 16 -5.86 2.58 -2.42
C ALA A 16 -6.67 1.66 -3.33
N ILE A 17 -6.50 1.74 -4.66
CA ILE A 17 -7.09 0.79 -5.61
C ILE A 17 -5.94 0.22 -6.42
N ALA A 18 -5.62 -1.05 -6.23
CA ALA A 18 -4.56 -1.75 -6.97
C ALA A 18 -5.18 -2.69 -8.00
N GLY A 19 -4.63 -2.71 -9.22
CA GLY A 19 -4.98 -3.62 -10.29
C GLY A 19 -3.78 -4.49 -10.64
N TYR A 20 -3.92 -5.81 -10.50
CA TYR A 20 -2.91 -6.80 -10.87
C TYR A 20 -3.28 -7.46 -12.19
N GLU A 21 -2.34 -7.49 -13.13
CA GLU A 21 -2.50 -8.15 -14.41
C GLU A 21 -1.97 -9.59 -14.35
N TYR A 22 -2.82 -10.56 -14.66
CA TYR A 22 -2.47 -11.98 -14.74
C TYR A 22 -2.52 -12.46 -16.20
N PRO A 23 -1.62 -13.37 -16.61
CA PRO A 23 -1.59 -13.86 -17.98
C PRO A 23 -2.87 -14.63 -18.30
N SER A 24 -3.45 -14.36 -19.47
CA SER A 24 -4.57 -15.15 -20.00
C SER A 24 -4.11 -16.06 -21.12
N LYS A 25 -4.86 -17.15 -21.34
CA LYS A 25 -4.65 -18.06 -22.48
C LYS A 25 -4.89 -17.42 -23.85
N LEU A 26 -5.55 -16.26 -23.90
CA LEU A 26 -5.95 -15.58 -25.13
C LEU A 26 -5.02 -14.41 -25.51
N GLY A 27 -4.03 -14.09 -24.68
CA GLY A 27 -3.06 -13.00 -24.92
C GLY A 27 -3.27 -11.78 -24.01
N PRO A 28 -4.41 -11.05 -24.07
CA PRO A 28 -4.65 -9.91 -23.19
C PRO A 28 -4.66 -10.33 -21.71
N PRO A 29 -4.05 -9.56 -20.79
CA PRO A 29 -4.06 -9.91 -19.38
C PRO A 29 -5.45 -9.76 -18.74
N ILE A 30 -5.70 -10.54 -17.69
CA ILE A 30 -6.85 -10.38 -16.80
C ILE A 30 -6.46 -9.42 -15.69
N VAL A 31 -7.26 -8.39 -15.44
CA VAL A 31 -7.01 -7.43 -14.37
C VAL A 31 -7.87 -7.76 -13.15
N TYR A 32 -7.22 -8.07 -12.03
CA TYR A 32 -7.86 -8.17 -10.72
C TYR A 32 -7.68 -6.86 -9.98
N THR A 33 -8.79 -6.25 -9.55
CA THR A 33 -8.76 -4.99 -8.81
C THR A 33 -8.98 -5.26 -7.34
N THR A 34 -8.26 -4.58 -6.46
CA THR A 34 -8.44 -4.69 -5.01
C THR A 34 -8.41 -3.31 -4.41
N ARG A 35 -9.39 -3.02 -3.55
CA ARG A 35 -9.42 -1.79 -2.78
C ARG A 35 -8.83 -2.01 -1.38
N TYR A 36 -8.07 -1.03 -0.91
CA TYR A 36 -7.55 -0.96 0.44
C TYR A 36 -7.96 0.37 1.07
N ASP A 37 -8.54 0.34 2.26
CA ASP A 37 -8.75 1.53 3.09
C ASP A 37 -7.73 1.52 4.22
N VAL A 38 -6.77 2.44 4.15
CA VAL A 38 -5.57 2.47 5.00
C VAL A 38 -5.68 3.60 6.01
N THR A 39 -5.34 3.31 7.26
CA THR A 39 -5.15 4.32 8.31
C THR A 39 -3.91 3.97 9.13
N MET A 40 -3.04 4.94 9.33
CA MET A 40 -1.75 4.77 9.98
C MET A 40 -1.51 5.90 10.98
N GLN A 41 -0.86 5.56 12.08
CA GLN A 41 -0.24 6.49 13.02
C GLN A 41 1.14 5.96 13.39
N ARG A 42 2.18 6.77 13.16
CA ARG A 42 3.55 6.41 13.53
C ARG A 42 3.75 6.46 15.05
N PRO A 43 4.65 5.63 15.59
CA PRO A 43 5.48 4.64 14.87
C PRO A 43 4.82 3.27 14.68
N ASP A 44 3.64 3.03 15.26
CA ASP A 44 3.27 1.70 15.74
C ASP A 44 1.81 1.30 15.49
N LYS A 45 1.03 2.09 14.75
CA LYS A 45 -0.39 1.81 14.51
C LYS A 45 -0.71 1.76 13.04
N LEU A 46 -1.19 0.60 12.58
CA LEU A 46 -1.61 0.40 11.19
C LEU A 46 -2.92 -0.37 11.15
N ARG A 47 -3.82 0.11 10.28
CA ARG A 47 -5.06 -0.58 9.92
C ARG A 47 -5.20 -0.56 8.41
N ILE A 48 -5.43 -1.73 7.82
CA ILE A 48 -5.70 -1.90 6.40
C ILE A 48 -6.95 -2.75 6.27
N LEU A 49 -7.97 -2.23 5.58
CA LEU A 49 -9.20 -2.96 5.31
C LEU A 49 -9.31 -3.25 3.83
N ILE A 50 -9.59 -4.50 3.49
CA ILE A 50 -9.80 -5.00 2.13
C ILE A 50 -11.26 -5.49 2.06
N PRO A 51 -12.21 -4.64 1.62
CA PRO A 51 -13.62 -4.95 1.73
C PRO A 51 -14.14 -5.97 0.70
N GLY A 52 -13.42 -6.23 -0.40
CA GLY A 52 -13.90 -7.10 -1.49
C GLY A 52 -13.07 -7.01 -2.79
N ASP A 53 -13.66 -7.48 -3.90
CA ASP A 53 -13.01 -7.82 -5.20
C ASP A 53 -11.94 -8.93 -5.08
N GLY A 54 -12.11 -9.75 -4.06
CA GLY A 54 -11.32 -10.88 -3.58
C GLY A 54 -11.88 -11.28 -2.20
N PRO A 55 -11.31 -12.27 -1.49
CA PRO A 55 -11.68 -12.54 -0.11
C PRO A 55 -11.49 -11.28 0.76
N ALA A 56 -12.55 -10.88 1.45
CA ALA A 56 -12.47 -9.75 2.37
C ALA A 56 -11.46 -10.07 3.47
N SER A 57 -10.62 -9.10 3.83
CA SER A 57 -9.61 -9.27 4.87
C SER A 57 -9.30 -7.95 5.55
N GLU A 58 -8.85 -8.05 6.80
CA GLU A 58 -8.49 -6.89 7.62
C GLU A 58 -7.14 -7.15 8.28
N TYR A 59 -6.28 -6.15 8.28
CA TYR A 59 -5.00 -6.17 8.97
C TYR A 59 -4.97 -5.07 10.02
N TYR A 60 -4.58 -5.44 11.24
CA TYR A 60 -4.45 -4.54 12.38
C TYR A 60 -3.09 -4.72 13.02
N TYR A 61 -2.47 -3.62 13.42
CA TYR A 61 -1.23 -3.60 14.17
C TYR A 61 -1.22 -2.44 15.16
N ASP A 62 -0.77 -2.71 16.39
CA ASP A 62 -0.87 -1.80 17.54
C ASP A 62 0.46 -1.53 18.27
N GLY A 63 1.59 -1.93 17.69
CA GLY A 63 2.92 -1.72 18.26
C GLY A 63 3.47 -2.91 19.02
N LYS A 64 2.65 -3.94 19.23
CA LYS A 64 3.10 -5.18 19.87
C LYS A 64 2.49 -6.42 19.24
N THR A 65 1.31 -6.29 18.62
CA THR A 65 0.54 -7.41 18.10
C THR A 65 0.04 -7.07 16.70
N ALA A 66 0.24 -7.99 15.77
CA ALA A 66 -0.39 -7.97 14.45
C ALA A 66 -1.56 -8.96 14.42
N VAL A 67 -2.65 -8.56 13.78
CA VAL A 67 -3.84 -9.39 13.58
C VAL A 67 -4.24 -9.35 12.11
N ALA A 68 -4.30 -10.51 11.48
CA ALA A 68 -4.94 -10.71 10.19
C ALA A 68 -6.30 -11.37 10.43
N PHE A 69 -7.37 -10.72 10.03
CA PHE A 69 -8.74 -11.18 10.24
C PHE A 69 -9.43 -11.40 8.90
N ALA A 70 -10.02 -12.60 8.74
CA ALA A 70 -10.81 -13.01 7.60
C ALA A 70 -12.30 -13.04 8.02
N PRO A 71 -13.10 -12.01 7.67
CA PRO A 71 -14.45 -11.86 8.20
C PRO A 71 -15.42 -12.96 7.73
N ALA A 72 -15.25 -13.48 6.52
CA ALA A 72 -16.15 -14.49 5.96
C ALA A 72 -16.04 -15.82 6.72
N GLU A 73 -14.83 -16.20 7.11
CA GLU A 73 -14.52 -17.40 7.89
C GLU A 73 -14.60 -17.13 9.40
N ASN A 74 -14.74 -15.86 9.79
CA ASN A 74 -14.65 -15.40 11.18
C ASN A 74 -13.37 -15.92 11.88
N LEU A 75 -12.25 -15.89 11.15
CA LEU A 75 -10.96 -16.41 11.59
C LEU A 75 -9.97 -15.27 11.80
N ALA A 76 -9.27 -15.29 12.94
CA ALA A 76 -8.21 -14.32 13.24
C ALA A 76 -6.88 -15.06 13.48
N ALA A 77 -5.86 -14.69 12.71
CA ALA A 77 -4.47 -15.01 13.02
C ALA A 77 -3.88 -13.86 13.84
N VAL A 78 -3.26 -14.17 14.98
CA VAL A 78 -2.69 -13.21 15.91
C VAL A 78 -1.24 -13.58 16.17
N ALA A 79 -0.33 -12.61 16.07
CA ALA A 79 1.08 -12.81 16.33
C ALA A 79 1.67 -11.61 17.07
N ASP A 80 2.69 -11.86 17.90
CA ASP A 80 3.54 -10.79 18.40
C ASP A 80 4.28 -10.13 17.23
N ALA A 81 4.42 -8.81 17.30
CA ALA A 81 5.03 -8.00 16.26
C ALA A 81 6.05 -7.04 16.88
N PRO A 82 7.13 -6.71 16.16
CA PRO A 82 8.10 -5.69 16.57
C PRO A 82 7.45 -4.31 16.83
N PRO A 83 8.16 -3.35 17.46
CA PRO A 83 7.58 -2.09 17.92
C PRO A 83 7.34 -1.03 16.84
N THR A 84 7.80 -1.25 15.60
CA THR A 84 7.63 -0.29 14.50
C THR A 84 6.84 -0.87 13.32
N ILE A 85 6.14 -0.01 12.59
CA ILE A 85 5.43 -0.38 11.35
C ILE A 85 6.36 -1.06 10.35
N ASP A 86 7.56 -0.53 10.17
CA ASP A 86 8.55 -1.03 9.22
C ASP A 86 8.93 -2.49 9.52
N GLU A 87 9.32 -2.77 10.77
CA GLU A 87 9.66 -4.12 11.21
C GLU A 87 8.44 -5.04 11.27
N ALA A 88 7.25 -4.52 11.59
CA ALA A 88 6.02 -5.31 11.61
C ALA A 88 5.57 -5.74 10.20
N LEU A 89 5.70 -4.87 9.20
CA LEU A 89 5.45 -5.22 7.79
C LEU A 89 6.47 -6.24 7.30
N GLU A 90 7.75 -6.07 7.64
CA GLU A 90 8.79 -7.05 7.31
C GLU A 90 8.50 -8.43 7.95
N ALA A 91 8.11 -8.45 9.23
CA ALA A 91 7.75 -9.69 9.92
C ALA A 91 6.50 -10.34 9.32
N ALA A 92 5.48 -9.55 8.96
CA ALA A 92 4.26 -10.04 8.32
C ALA A 92 4.55 -10.69 6.96
N TYR A 93 5.46 -10.09 6.17
CA TYR A 93 5.91 -10.66 4.91
C TYR A 93 6.67 -11.98 5.12
N LYS A 94 7.71 -11.99 5.97
CA LYS A 94 8.56 -13.18 6.18
C LYS A 94 7.80 -14.37 6.77
N ASN A 95 6.88 -14.11 7.70
CA ASN A 95 6.23 -15.17 8.47
C ASN A 95 4.89 -15.62 7.88
N ALA A 96 4.22 -14.77 7.11
CA ALA A 96 2.86 -15.02 6.63
C ALA A 96 2.63 -14.64 5.16
N ALA A 97 3.67 -14.22 4.43
CA ALA A 97 3.59 -13.74 3.04
C ALA A 97 2.56 -12.62 2.83
N ILE A 98 2.31 -11.81 3.88
CA ILE A 98 1.42 -10.66 3.79
C ILE A 98 2.22 -9.50 3.19
N PHE A 99 1.70 -8.94 2.10
CA PHE A 99 2.30 -7.81 1.38
C PHE A 99 1.22 -6.87 0.86
N PHE A 100 1.48 -5.56 0.91
CA PHE A 100 0.65 -4.53 0.31
C PHE A 100 1.43 -3.71 -0.72
N PRO A 101 0.84 -3.40 -1.90
CA PRO A 101 1.54 -2.77 -3.02
C PRO A 101 1.93 -1.29 -2.82
N PHE A 102 1.77 -0.76 -1.60
CA PHE A 102 2.01 0.63 -1.23
C PHE A 102 2.83 0.77 0.06
N GLU A 103 3.44 -0.31 0.54
CA GLU A 103 4.24 -0.32 1.78
C GLU A 103 5.37 0.71 1.76
N ASP A 104 6.00 0.94 0.61
CA ASP A 104 7.04 1.95 0.41
C ASP A 104 6.57 3.38 0.76
N LEU A 105 5.26 3.62 0.77
CA LEU A 105 4.67 4.90 1.17
C LEU A 105 4.41 5.00 2.68
N LEU A 106 4.42 3.86 3.39
CA LEU A 106 4.11 3.73 4.82
C LEU A 106 5.34 3.68 5.70
N VAL A 107 6.47 3.19 5.20
CA VAL A 107 7.73 3.07 5.96
C VAL A 107 8.26 4.41 6.46
N ALA A 108 9.10 4.41 7.50
CA ALA A 108 9.62 5.63 8.14
C ALA A 108 10.47 6.47 7.18
N ASP A 109 11.23 5.82 6.28
CA ASP A 109 12.00 6.46 5.23
C ASP A 109 11.54 6.02 3.82
N PRO A 110 10.48 6.64 3.27
CA PRO A 110 10.04 6.39 1.90
C PRO A 110 11.09 6.77 0.85
N TYR A 111 12.06 7.63 1.17
CA TYR A 111 13.11 7.98 0.21
C TYR A 111 14.09 6.81 0.07
N ALA A 112 14.58 6.27 1.18
CA ALA A 112 15.46 5.10 1.15
C ALA A 112 14.77 3.90 0.47
N ALA A 113 13.51 3.61 0.83
CA ALA A 113 12.74 2.53 0.21
C ALA A 113 12.60 2.68 -1.31
N MET A 114 12.37 3.91 -1.80
CA MET A 114 12.19 4.17 -3.23
C MET A 114 13.49 4.43 -4.00
N THR A 115 14.61 4.72 -3.34
CA THR A 115 15.88 5.01 -4.05
C THR A 115 16.90 3.89 -3.96
N ASN A 116 16.71 2.93 -3.06
CA ASN A 116 17.57 1.76 -2.98
C ASN A 116 17.54 0.96 -4.29
N GLY A 117 18.71 0.75 -4.90
CA GLY A 117 18.85 0.05 -6.17
C GLY A 117 18.35 0.81 -7.42
N ALA A 118 17.95 2.08 -7.28
CA ALA A 118 17.52 2.89 -8.41
C ALA A 118 18.65 3.07 -9.44
N ILE A 119 18.38 2.73 -10.70
CA ILE A 119 19.32 2.92 -11.83
C ILE A 119 18.90 4.07 -12.75
N LEU A 120 17.64 4.48 -12.69
CA LEU A 120 17.07 5.52 -13.54
C LEU A 120 15.98 6.26 -12.79
N ALA A 121 15.97 7.58 -12.88
CA ALA A 121 14.85 8.42 -12.49
C ALA A 121 14.82 9.69 -13.33
N PHE A 122 13.70 10.01 -13.97
CA PHE A 122 13.57 11.23 -14.75
C PHE A 122 12.15 11.79 -14.76
N TYR A 123 12.05 13.11 -14.91
CA TYR A 123 10.79 13.82 -15.05
C TYR A 123 10.24 13.65 -16.46
N ILE A 124 8.99 13.19 -16.57
CA ILE A 124 8.30 13.00 -17.85
C ILE A 124 7.58 14.28 -18.28
N GLY A 125 6.91 14.96 -17.34
CA GLY A 125 6.09 16.12 -17.65
C GLY A 125 4.80 16.21 -16.82
N PRO A 126 4.02 17.28 -17.00
CA PRO A 126 2.76 17.45 -16.28
C PRO A 126 1.63 16.60 -16.88
N SER A 127 0.64 16.26 -16.05
CA SER A 127 -0.63 15.65 -16.46
C SER A 127 -1.79 16.28 -15.70
N SER A 128 -2.92 16.52 -16.38
CA SER A 128 -4.12 17.14 -15.81
C SER A 128 -5.27 16.17 -15.55
N VAL A 129 -5.11 14.87 -15.85
CA VAL A 129 -6.22 13.89 -15.86
C VAL A 129 -6.24 12.94 -14.66
N ILE A 130 -5.14 12.81 -13.92
CA ILE A 130 -5.01 11.82 -12.83
C ILE A 130 -5.27 12.42 -11.46
N GLY A 131 -6.12 11.75 -10.67
CA GLY A 131 -6.28 12.07 -9.25
C GLY A 131 -7.00 13.39 -8.94
N GLY A 132 -7.70 13.97 -9.93
CA GLY A 132 -8.50 15.19 -9.77
C GLY A 132 -7.68 16.45 -9.51
N THR A 133 -6.41 16.47 -9.88
CA THR A 133 -5.48 17.59 -9.69
C THR A 133 -4.42 17.61 -10.79
N LYS A 134 -3.70 18.73 -10.94
CA LYS A 134 -2.49 18.75 -11.76
C LYS A 134 -1.45 17.85 -11.11
N THR A 135 -0.80 17.03 -11.91
CA THR A 135 0.23 16.09 -11.48
C THR A 135 1.49 16.28 -12.30
N ASP A 136 2.61 15.92 -11.69
CA ASP A 136 3.93 15.78 -12.28
C ASP A 136 4.23 14.29 -12.41
N MET A 137 4.57 13.85 -13.61
CA MET A 137 4.92 12.46 -13.90
C MET A 137 6.41 12.23 -13.78
N VAL A 138 6.79 11.15 -13.11
CA VAL A 138 8.19 10.72 -12.95
C VAL A 138 8.27 9.26 -13.36
N ALA A 139 9.28 8.94 -14.18
CA ALA A 139 9.73 7.56 -14.38
C ALA A 139 10.82 7.25 -13.35
N TRP A 140 10.81 6.03 -12.85
CA TRP A 140 11.83 5.47 -11.98
C TRP A 140 12.04 4.00 -12.32
N ALA A 141 13.25 3.49 -12.23
CA ALA A 141 13.50 2.06 -12.42
C ALA A 141 14.68 1.55 -11.62
N ASN A 142 14.61 0.28 -11.24
CA ASN A 142 15.74 -0.54 -10.82
C ASN A 142 15.89 -1.75 -11.79
N ASN A 143 16.63 -2.78 -11.38
CA ASN A 143 16.81 -3.98 -12.20
C ASN A 143 15.55 -4.85 -12.32
N ASP A 144 14.58 -4.71 -11.42
CA ASP A 144 13.43 -5.60 -11.28
C ASP A 144 12.11 -4.96 -11.70
N VAL A 145 11.97 -3.64 -11.53
CA VAL A 145 10.72 -2.93 -11.76
C VAL A 145 10.96 -1.57 -12.41
N PHE A 146 10.08 -1.24 -13.35
CA PHE A 146 9.91 0.10 -13.91
C PHE A 146 8.64 0.72 -13.34
N LEU A 147 8.76 1.89 -12.72
CA LEU A 147 7.66 2.66 -12.17
C LEU A 147 7.40 3.92 -13.00
N GLN A 148 6.11 4.18 -13.25
CA GLN A 148 5.62 5.50 -13.64
C GLN A 148 4.74 6.04 -12.52
N ILE A 149 5.08 7.21 -11.99
CA ILE A 149 4.44 7.79 -10.80
C ILE A 149 3.86 9.15 -11.17
N TRP A 150 2.60 9.36 -10.80
CA TRP A 150 1.92 10.67 -10.88
C TRP A 150 1.87 11.28 -9.50
N ILE A 151 2.51 12.43 -9.32
CA ILE A 151 2.61 13.13 -8.04
C ILE A 151 1.82 14.43 -8.15
N GLY A 152 0.97 14.76 -7.18
CA GLY A 152 0.24 16.03 -7.17
C GLY A 152 1.20 17.23 -7.23
N ALA A 153 0.96 18.15 -8.16
CA ALA A 153 1.84 19.29 -8.39
C ALA A 153 1.90 20.22 -7.17
N ASP A 154 0.80 20.39 -6.45
CA ASP A 154 0.76 21.28 -5.27
C ASP A 154 1.07 20.51 -3.98
N ASP A 155 0.33 19.42 -3.74
CA ASP A 155 0.44 18.70 -2.48
C ASP A 155 1.62 17.72 -2.43
N LYS A 156 2.30 17.49 -3.55
CA LYS A 156 3.44 16.57 -3.69
C LYS A 156 3.13 15.15 -3.23
N LEU A 157 1.87 14.71 -3.28
CA LEU A 157 1.48 13.36 -2.86
C LEU A 157 1.26 12.43 -4.07
N PRO A 158 1.58 11.12 -3.97
CA PRO A 158 1.31 10.17 -5.03
C PRO A 158 -0.19 10.09 -5.32
N ARG A 159 -0.56 10.12 -6.60
CA ARG A 159 -1.94 9.98 -7.10
C ARG A 159 -2.15 8.68 -7.83
N ARG A 160 -1.14 8.23 -8.58
CA ARG A 160 -1.12 6.95 -9.28
C ARG A 160 0.32 6.45 -9.33
N ILE A 161 0.49 5.14 -9.23
CA ILE A 161 1.76 4.44 -9.49
C ILE A 161 1.44 3.32 -10.47
N ARG A 162 2.20 3.17 -11.53
CA ARG A 162 2.15 2.01 -12.42
C ARG A 162 3.49 1.31 -12.35
N ALA A 163 3.50 0.06 -11.96
CA ALA A 163 4.69 -0.77 -11.87
C ALA A 163 4.66 -1.84 -12.96
N THR A 164 5.75 -1.98 -13.69
CA THR A 164 5.95 -3.07 -14.65
C THR A 164 7.15 -3.86 -14.18
N TYR A 165 6.94 -5.13 -13.82
CA TYR A 165 8.00 -5.99 -13.33
C TYR A 165 8.73 -6.66 -14.49
N ARG A 166 10.03 -6.89 -14.36
CA ARG A 166 10.85 -7.54 -15.39
C ARG A 166 10.52 -9.03 -15.51
N ALA A 167 10.33 -9.70 -14.38
CA ALA A 167 9.96 -11.12 -14.33
C ALA A 167 8.54 -11.38 -14.88
N GLU A 168 7.68 -10.37 -14.82
CA GLU A 168 6.29 -10.42 -15.29
C GLU A 168 5.97 -9.10 -16.01
N PRO A 169 6.10 -9.04 -17.35
CA PRO A 169 5.89 -7.80 -18.12
C PRO A 169 4.48 -7.19 -18.01
N LEU A 170 3.59 -7.83 -17.24
CA LEU A 170 2.23 -7.43 -16.95
C LEU A 170 2.22 -6.36 -15.85
N ALA A 171 1.56 -5.24 -16.12
CA ALA A 171 1.69 -4.04 -15.33
C ALA A 171 0.74 -4.03 -14.12
N LEU A 172 1.28 -3.82 -12.93
CA LEU A 172 0.52 -3.43 -11.75
C LEU A 172 0.15 -1.94 -11.85
N SER A 173 -1.10 -1.58 -11.59
CA SER A 173 -1.51 -0.17 -11.54
C SER A 173 -2.23 0.16 -10.24
N PHE A 174 -1.82 1.25 -9.59
CA PHE A 174 -2.35 1.70 -8.31
C PHE A 174 -2.91 3.11 -8.42
N LEU A 175 -4.14 3.35 -7.98
CA LEU A 175 -4.82 4.65 -7.93
C LEU A 175 -5.20 5.02 -6.49
N ARG A 176 -4.81 6.22 -6.05
CA ARG A 176 -5.17 6.73 -4.73
C ARG A 176 -6.37 7.68 -4.78
N ARG A 177 -7.43 7.39 -4.01
CA ARG A 177 -8.58 8.29 -3.83
C ARG A 177 -8.59 8.88 -2.42
N ARG A 178 -8.84 10.19 -2.29
CA ARG A 178 -8.88 10.89 -1.00
C ARG A 178 -10.27 10.76 -0.36
N ARG A 179 -10.33 10.41 0.94
CA ARG A 179 -11.54 10.52 1.79
C ARG A 179 -11.22 11.35 3.04
N ARG A 180 -12.23 11.97 3.65
CA ARG A 180 -12.09 12.71 4.93
C ARG A 180 -11.88 11.70 6.10
N PRO A 181 -11.07 12.03 7.13
CA PRO A 181 -10.79 11.11 8.23
C PRO A 181 -12.04 10.88 9.10
N GLY A 182 -12.36 9.61 9.38
CA GLY A 182 -13.32 9.21 10.42
C GLY A 182 -12.58 8.77 11.68
N ALA A 183 -13.16 9.02 12.85
CA ALA A 183 -12.54 8.78 14.15
C ALA A 183 -12.10 7.31 14.36
N TRP A 184 -10.88 7.14 14.86
CA TRP A 184 -10.26 5.86 15.20
C TRP A 184 -11.07 5.13 16.30
N ARG A 185 -11.59 3.95 16.01
CA ARG A 185 -12.09 3.00 17.03
C ARG A 185 -11.45 1.64 16.78
N SER A 186 -10.44 1.33 17.60
CA SER A 186 -9.82 0.00 17.69
C SER A 186 -10.64 -0.86 18.65
N ARG A 187 -11.46 -1.78 18.14
CA ARG A 187 -11.93 -2.93 18.91
C ARG A 187 -11.75 -4.18 18.04
N PRO A 188 -10.69 -4.97 18.23
CA PRO A 188 -10.65 -6.31 17.66
C PRO A 188 -11.86 -7.10 18.18
N PRO A 189 -12.42 -8.04 17.39
CA PRO A 189 -13.51 -8.88 17.83
C PRO A 189 -13.07 -9.68 19.07
N ARG A 190 -13.60 -9.32 20.24
CA ARG A 190 -13.51 -10.15 21.44
C ARG A 190 -14.65 -11.16 21.40
N ARG A 191 -14.35 -12.45 21.27
CA ARG A 191 -15.17 -13.45 21.95
C ARG A 191 -14.40 -14.72 22.33
N ARG A 192 -14.36 -14.87 23.66
CA ARG A 192 -14.07 -16.03 24.50
C ARG A 192 -14.20 -17.37 23.76
N LEU A 193 -13.09 -18.10 23.68
CA LEU A 193 -13.12 -19.56 23.75
C LEU A 193 -13.81 -19.93 25.08
N ARG A 194 -14.90 -20.69 24.99
CA ARG A 194 -15.41 -21.49 26.10
C ARG A 194 -15.31 -22.94 25.66
N ALA A 195 -14.55 -23.69 26.48
CA ALA A 195 -14.41 -25.15 26.60
C ALA A 195 -14.24 -25.93 25.31
#